data_AF-A0A8J9ZJN4-F1
#
_entry.id   AF-A0A8J9ZJN4-F1
#
_cell.length_a   1.000
_cell.length_b   1.000
_cell.length_c   1.000
_cell.angle_alpha   90.00
_cell.angle_beta   90.00
_cell.angle_gamma   90.00
#
_symmetry.space_group_name_H-M   'P 1'
#
loop_
_entity.id
_entity.type
_entity.pdbx_description
1 polymer ?
#
loop_
_entity_poly.entity_id
_entity_poly.type
_entity_poly.pdbx_seq_one_letter_code
_entity_poly.pdbx_strand_id
1 'polypeptide(L)'
;MWKFLLWIIACPSLVILSAQGEKVYLTTVDRWKFYKVRASGAMTNANVKSTCEAARMRYPCYWSGTGSCTSTYWGSGCIRFDDGGVHCRTLSVLSHVLCGSAAGFGSCQPLDATFVYLPNWHSDGSAPGMDADTGTSGLFGAHYYNKWALCVGLPLTSAAAPPDGMYCTEESVASFSCKAV
;
A
#
# COMPACT_ATOMS: atom_id res chain seq x y z
N MET A 1 -31.31 -57.01 -9.06
CA MET A 1 -31.53 -55.95 -8.05
C MET A 1 -30.35 -54.99 -8.13
N TRP A 2 -30.66 -53.78 -8.58
CA TRP A 2 -29.97 -52.49 -8.44
C TRP A 2 -28.51 -52.32 -8.90
N LYS A 3 -28.34 -51.71 -10.10
CA LYS A 3 -27.16 -50.97 -10.58
C LYS A 3 -27.08 -49.59 -9.92
N PHE A 4 -26.11 -49.31 -9.05
CA PHE A 4 -25.84 -47.95 -8.58
C PHE A 4 -24.77 -47.32 -9.48
N LEU A 5 -25.21 -46.58 -10.51
CA LEU A 5 -24.36 -45.62 -11.20
C LEU A 5 -24.25 -44.38 -10.32
N LEU A 6 -23.10 -44.23 -9.65
CA LEU A 6 -22.72 -42.99 -8.98
C LEU A 6 -22.22 -42.00 -10.04
N TRP A 7 -23.03 -40.98 -10.32
CA TRP A 7 -22.61 -39.82 -11.09
C TRP A 7 -21.70 -38.94 -10.22
N ILE A 8 -20.39 -38.99 -10.48
CA ILE A 8 -19.45 -38.02 -9.91
C ILE A 8 -19.65 -36.73 -10.72
N ILE A 9 -20.47 -35.82 -10.19
CA ILE A 9 -20.47 -34.43 -10.64
C ILE A 9 -19.15 -33.84 -10.15
N ALA A 10 -18.15 -33.83 -11.03
CA ALA A 10 -16.94 -33.05 -10.82
C ALA A 10 -17.35 -31.58 -10.80
N CYS A 11 -17.58 -31.03 -9.61
CA CYS A 11 -17.73 -29.61 -9.40
C CYS A 11 -16.33 -29.01 -9.66
N PRO A 12 -16.08 -28.30 -10.77
CA PRO A 12 -14.80 -27.66 -10.97
C PRO A 12 -14.78 -26.51 -9.96
N SER A 13 -14.21 -26.78 -8.80
CA SER A 13 -13.88 -25.75 -7.82
C SER A 13 -12.94 -24.79 -8.53
N LEU A 14 -13.50 -23.67 -9.01
CA LEU A 14 -12.79 -22.50 -9.47
C LEU A 14 -11.77 -22.15 -8.38
N VAL A 15 -10.53 -22.56 -8.58
CA VAL A 15 -9.41 -21.99 -7.85
C VAL A 15 -9.27 -20.60 -8.45
N ILE A 16 -10.04 -19.64 -7.92
CA ILE A 16 -9.75 -18.23 -8.10
C ILE A 16 -8.46 -18.01 -7.34
N LEU A 17 -7.34 -18.27 -8.01
CA LEU A 17 -6.03 -17.87 -7.54
C LEU A 17 -6.10 -16.34 -7.47
N SER A 18 -6.37 -15.83 -6.26
CA SER A 18 -6.28 -14.42 -5.96
C SER A 18 -4.83 -14.01 -6.24
N ALA A 19 -4.58 -13.46 -7.43
CA ALA A 19 -3.29 -12.96 -7.90
C ALA A 19 -2.86 -11.67 -7.15
N GLN A 20 -3.12 -11.60 -5.86
CA GLN A 20 -2.63 -10.51 -5.03
C GLN A 20 -1.18 -10.81 -4.70
N GLY A 21 -0.27 -9.97 -5.18
CA GLY A 21 1.17 -10.08 -4.95
C GLY A 21 1.51 -10.24 -3.46
N GLU A 22 2.67 -10.84 -3.20
CA GLU A 22 3.18 -11.04 -1.84
C GLU A 22 3.09 -9.73 -1.03
N LYS A 23 2.49 -9.81 0.16
CA LYS A 23 2.29 -8.67 1.05
C LYS A 23 2.81 -8.94 2.45
N VAL A 24 3.51 -7.97 3.03
CA VAL A 24 4.09 -8.04 4.37
C VAL A 24 3.57 -6.87 5.19
N TYR A 25 2.91 -7.16 6.31
CA TYR A 25 2.47 -6.12 7.25
C TYR A 25 3.69 -5.48 7.93
N LEU A 26 3.69 -4.15 8.02
CA LEU A 26 4.74 -3.39 8.70
C LEU A 26 4.25 -2.96 10.09
N THR A 27 3.29 -2.04 10.12
CA THR A 27 2.79 -1.44 11.35
C THR A 27 1.45 -0.73 11.08
N THR A 28 0.84 -0.19 12.13
CA THR A 28 -0.30 0.71 12.05
C THR A 28 0.14 2.10 12.51
N VAL A 29 -0.15 3.11 11.70
CA VAL A 29 0.03 4.53 12.07
C VAL A 29 -1.30 5.22 11.83
N ASP A 30 -1.77 5.97 12.83
CA ASP A 30 -3.14 6.50 12.86
C ASP A 30 -4.14 5.35 12.66
N ARG A 31 -5.01 5.42 11.64
CA ARG A 31 -5.99 4.39 11.27
C ARG A 31 -5.53 3.49 10.13
N TRP A 32 -4.32 3.69 9.60
CA TRP A 32 -3.83 3.02 8.40
C TRP A 32 -2.88 1.88 8.75
N LYS A 33 -3.16 0.71 8.19
CA LYS A 33 -2.24 -0.43 8.26
C LYS A 33 -1.28 -0.35 7.08
N PHE A 34 0.01 -0.20 7.34
CA PHE A 34 1.05 -0.12 6.33
C PHE A 34 1.56 -1.50 5.98
N TYR A 35 1.81 -1.72 4.69
CA TYR A 35 2.31 -2.97 4.14
C TYR A 35 3.37 -2.71 3.08
N LYS A 36 4.28 -3.66 2.93
CA LYS A 36 5.06 -3.83 1.71
C LYS A 36 4.28 -4.75 0.78
N VAL A 37 4.12 -4.36 -0.48
CA VAL A 37 3.52 -5.21 -1.52
C VAL A 37 4.54 -5.40 -2.62
N ARG A 38 4.77 -6.64 -3.03
CA ARG A 38 5.77 -6.96 -4.05
C ARG A 38 5.31 -6.42 -5.40
N ALA A 39 6.10 -5.52 -5.95
CA ALA A 39 5.89 -4.99 -7.30
C ALA A 39 6.57 -5.89 -8.33
N SER A 40 6.09 -5.85 -9.56
CA SER A 40 6.74 -6.44 -10.73
C SER A 40 7.16 -5.32 -11.69
N GLY A 41 8.41 -5.34 -12.16
CA GLY A 41 8.98 -4.28 -13.01
C GLY A 41 9.69 -3.17 -12.23
N ALA A 42 9.98 -2.06 -12.92
CA ALA A 42 10.72 -0.92 -12.37
C ALA A 42 9.93 -0.20 -11.27
N MET A 43 10.60 0.29 -10.23
CA MET A 43 9.96 0.98 -9.09
C MET A 43 9.63 2.44 -9.41
N THR A 44 8.91 2.70 -10.49
CA THR A 44 8.41 4.04 -10.83
C THR A 44 7.20 4.40 -9.97
N ASN A 45 6.87 5.69 -9.91
CA ASN A 45 5.65 6.18 -9.28
C ASN A 45 4.39 5.50 -9.84
N ALA A 46 4.33 5.32 -11.15
CA ALA A 46 3.23 4.63 -11.81
C ALA A 46 3.12 3.18 -11.34
N ASN A 47 4.23 2.47 -11.21
CA ASN A 47 4.24 1.07 -10.78
C ASN A 47 3.94 0.91 -9.28
N VAL A 48 4.45 1.79 -8.41
CA VAL A 48 4.11 1.80 -6.98
C VAL A 48 2.60 1.98 -6.81
N LYS A 49 2.02 2.95 -7.52
CA LYS A 49 0.57 3.21 -7.53
C LYS A 49 -0.21 1.99 -8.01
N SER A 50 0.09 1.47 -9.20
CA SER A 50 -0.66 0.35 -9.79
C SER A 50 -0.51 -0.93 -8.96
N THR A 51 0.63 -1.16 -8.34
CA THR A 51 0.87 -2.31 -7.44
C THR A 51 -0.07 -2.26 -6.24
N CYS A 52 -0.20 -1.11 -5.58
CA CYS A 52 -1.13 -0.97 -4.45
C CYS A 52 -2.59 -1.11 -4.88
N GLU A 53 -2.97 -0.47 -6.01
CA GLU A 53 -4.34 -0.53 -6.54
C GLU A 53 -4.74 -1.97 -6.94
N ALA A 54 -3.82 -2.73 -7.57
CA ALA A 54 -4.03 -4.14 -7.91
C ALA A 54 -4.22 -5.03 -6.67
N ALA A 55 -3.58 -4.67 -5.55
CA ALA A 55 -3.78 -5.32 -4.26
C ALA A 55 -5.07 -4.88 -3.53
N ARG A 56 -5.90 -4.02 -4.16
CA ARG A 56 -7.07 -3.37 -3.53
C ARG A 56 -6.70 -2.57 -2.29
N MET A 57 -5.58 -1.86 -2.36
CA MET A 57 -5.01 -1.06 -1.29
C MET A 57 -4.82 0.38 -1.78
N ARG A 58 -4.74 1.32 -0.84
CA ARG A 58 -4.32 2.69 -1.16
C ARG A 58 -2.81 2.81 -1.01
N TYR A 59 -2.27 3.98 -1.33
CA TYR A 59 -0.85 4.29 -1.18
C TYR A 59 -0.68 5.63 -0.45
N PRO A 60 0.34 5.75 0.42
CA PRO A 60 0.73 7.03 0.98
C PRO A 60 1.59 7.82 -0.03
N CYS A 61 1.58 9.13 0.12
CA CYS A 61 2.55 10.00 -0.55
C CYS A 61 3.88 9.99 0.24
N TYR A 62 4.93 10.58 -0.33
CA TYR A 62 6.19 10.78 0.38
C TYR A 62 6.00 11.58 1.66
N TRP A 63 5.09 12.57 1.65
CA TRP A 63 4.67 13.29 2.85
C TRP A 63 3.31 12.86 3.39
N SER A 64 3.13 13.00 4.71
CA SER A 64 1.90 12.62 5.44
C SER A 64 0.66 13.41 5.03
N GLY A 65 0.82 14.66 4.60
CA GLY A 65 -0.29 15.52 4.21
C GLY A 65 -1.11 16.08 5.37
N THR A 66 -0.57 16.03 6.59
CA THR A 66 -1.14 16.58 7.82
C THR A 66 -0.29 17.73 8.36
N GLY A 67 -0.91 18.65 9.11
CA GLY A 67 -0.19 19.80 9.69
C GLY A 67 0.58 20.62 8.63
N SER A 68 1.87 20.85 8.90
CA SER A 68 2.78 21.55 7.98
C SER A 68 3.24 20.71 6.78
N CYS A 69 2.89 19.43 6.72
CA CYS A 69 3.39 18.46 5.74
C CYS A 69 2.50 18.35 4.48
N THR A 70 1.86 19.45 4.07
CA THR A 70 0.85 19.47 3.00
C THR A 70 1.33 20.04 1.66
N SER A 71 2.45 20.77 1.62
CA SER A 71 2.74 21.72 0.53
C SER A 71 3.63 21.21 -0.61
N THR A 72 4.61 20.34 -0.35
CA THR A 72 5.67 20.06 -1.35
C THR A 72 5.61 18.66 -1.96
N TYR A 73 5.25 17.64 -1.18
CA TYR A 73 5.39 16.23 -1.57
C TYR A 73 4.19 15.37 -1.16
N TRP A 74 3.03 16.02 -1.09
CA TRP A 74 1.73 15.41 -0.85
C TRP A 74 0.76 15.78 -1.97
N GLY A 75 -0.17 14.88 -2.31
CA GLY A 75 -1.22 15.11 -3.29
C GLY A 75 -2.49 14.31 -2.98
N SER A 76 -3.65 14.77 -3.47
CA SER A 76 -4.97 14.21 -3.15
C SER A 76 -5.19 12.75 -3.59
N GLY A 77 -4.37 12.23 -4.51
CA GLY A 77 -4.41 10.82 -4.92
C GLY A 77 -3.93 9.85 -3.82
N CYS A 78 -3.19 10.36 -2.82
CA CYS A 78 -2.65 9.58 -1.73
C CYS A 78 -3.54 9.62 -0.48
N ILE A 79 -3.30 8.71 0.46
CA ILE A 79 -3.86 8.87 1.81
C ILE A 79 -3.23 10.07 2.55
N ARG A 80 -3.97 10.59 3.52
CA ARG A 80 -3.45 11.40 4.62
C ARG A 80 -3.47 10.55 5.88
N PHE A 81 -2.46 10.69 6.73
CA PHE A 81 -2.40 10.04 8.03
C PHE A 81 -1.75 10.97 9.03
N ASP A 82 -2.16 10.90 10.29
CA ASP A 82 -1.52 11.66 11.36
C ASP A 82 -0.10 11.13 11.63
N ASP A 83 0.90 11.98 11.40
CA ASP A 83 2.31 11.68 11.66
C ASP A 83 2.74 11.89 13.12
N GLY A 84 1.83 12.33 14.00
CA GLY A 84 2.11 12.55 15.42
C GLY A 84 3.13 13.66 15.70
N GLY A 85 3.42 14.52 14.70
CA GLY A 85 4.46 15.54 14.79
C GLY A 85 5.88 15.00 14.70
N VAL A 86 6.07 13.72 14.35
CA VAL A 86 7.38 13.05 14.34
C VAL A 86 8.22 13.54 13.15
N HIS A 87 7.68 13.46 11.94
CA HIS A 87 8.34 13.90 10.71
C HIS A 87 7.34 13.94 9.56
N CYS A 88 7.51 14.88 8.61
CA CYS A 88 6.68 14.89 7.41
C CYS A 88 6.86 13.68 6.48
N ARG A 89 7.98 12.95 6.51
CA ARG A 89 8.30 11.91 5.53
C ARG A 89 7.72 10.59 5.98
N THR A 90 6.95 9.93 5.13
CA THR A 90 6.28 8.66 5.45
C THR A 90 7.26 7.59 5.95
N LEU A 91 8.39 7.39 5.26
CA LEU A 91 9.40 6.42 5.71
C LEU A 91 10.07 6.79 7.04
N SER A 92 10.19 8.09 7.35
CA SER A 92 10.71 8.54 8.65
C SER A 92 9.72 8.27 9.79
N VAL A 93 8.42 8.47 9.56
CA VAL A 93 7.38 8.12 10.53
C VAL A 93 7.37 6.61 10.77
N LEU A 94 7.39 5.80 9.70
CA LEU A 94 7.41 4.35 9.83
C LEU A 94 8.68 3.85 10.52
N SER A 95 9.84 4.45 10.22
CA SER A 95 11.09 4.10 10.90
C SER A 95 11.05 4.44 12.39
N HIS A 96 10.43 5.55 12.77
CA HIS A 96 10.26 5.88 14.18
C HIS A 96 9.45 4.80 14.92
N VAL A 97 8.35 4.34 14.32
CA VAL A 97 7.48 3.32 14.91
C VAL A 97 8.14 1.93 14.92
N LEU A 98 8.83 1.56 13.85
CA LEU A 98 9.40 0.21 13.66
C LEU A 98 10.78 0.05 14.32
N CYS A 99 11.58 1.11 14.31
CA CYS A 99 13.00 1.08 14.66
C CYS A 99 13.38 2.12 15.73
N GLY A 100 12.42 2.89 16.26
CA GLY A 100 12.65 3.86 17.34
C GLY A 100 13.31 5.18 16.92
N SER A 101 13.59 5.39 15.62
CA SER A 101 14.28 6.59 15.13
C SER A 101 13.72 7.09 13.81
N ALA A 102 13.43 8.40 13.73
CA ALA A 102 12.99 9.06 12.50
C ALA A 102 14.17 9.47 11.59
N ALA A 103 15.32 9.80 12.19
CA ALA A 103 16.53 10.25 11.50
C ALA A 103 17.30 9.10 10.83
N GLY A 104 17.19 7.89 11.39
CA GLY A 104 17.85 6.68 10.88
C GLY A 104 17.00 5.86 9.91
N PHE A 105 16.02 6.45 9.23
CA PHE A 105 15.12 5.65 8.39
C PHE A 105 15.84 4.87 7.30
N GLY A 106 16.97 5.38 6.81
CA GLY A 106 17.84 4.67 5.87
C GLY A 106 18.43 3.36 6.38
N SER A 107 18.43 3.07 7.69
CA SER A 107 18.95 1.80 8.27
C SER A 107 17.87 0.93 8.91
N CYS A 108 16.59 1.30 8.79
CA CYS A 108 15.49 0.54 9.36
C CYS A 108 15.19 -0.69 8.50
N GLN A 109 15.75 -1.84 8.90
CA GLN A 109 15.66 -3.13 8.19
C GLN A 109 14.23 -3.55 7.77
N PRO A 110 13.17 -3.34 8.57
CA PRO A 110 11.79 -3.59 8.13
C PRO A 110 11.38 -2.83 6.84
N LEU A 111 11.98 -1.66 6.59
CA LEU A 111 11.71 -0.81 5.43
C LEU A 111 12.69 -1.03 4.27
N ASP A 112 13.57 -2.04 4.34
CA ASP A 112 14.51 -2.31 3.27
C ASP A 112 13.83 -2.49 1.90
N ALA A 113 14.48 -1.94 0.87
CA ALA A 113 14.05 -1.94 -0.52
C ALA A 113 12.59 -1.49 -0.73
N THR A 114 12.12 -0.56 0.10
CA THR A 114 10.75 -0.04 0.06
C THR A 114 10.71 1.30 -0.68
N PHE A 115 9.80 1.41 -1.64
CA PHE A 115 9.59 2.58 -2.48
C PHE A 115 8.24 3.21 -2.20
N VAL A 116 8.20 4.54 -2.10
CA VAL A 116 7.01 5.32 -1.77
C VAL A 116 6.65 6.26 -2.90
N TYR A 117 5.35 6.45 -3.14
CA TYR A 117 4.87 7.31 -4.21
C TYR A 117 5.23 8.79 -3.96
N LEU A 118 5.93 9.39 -4.91
CA LEU A 118 6.31 10.80 -4.94
C LEU A 118 6.23 11.33 -6.38
N PRO A 119 5.06 11.85 -6.81
CA PRO A 119 4.89 12.31 -8.17
C PRO A 119 5.77 13.54 -8.43
N ASN A 120 6.24 13.67 -9.68
CA ASN A 120 7.01 14.82 -10.18
C ASN A 120 8.36 15.09 -9.48
N TRP A 121 8.93 14.12 -8.75
CA TRP A 121 10.25 14.29 -8.13
C TRP A 121 11.40 14.17 -9.12
N HIS A 122 11.29 13.28 -10.11
CA HIS A 122 12.32 13.06 -11.10
C HIS A 122 11.73 12.79 -12.49
N SER A 123 12.46 13.16 -13.55
CA SER A 123 11.98 13.15 -14.94
C SER A 123 11.75 11.75 -15.51
N ASP A 124 12.42 10.73 -14.97
CA ASP A 124 12.24 9.32 -15.34
C ASP A 124 11.03 8.66 -14.65
N GLY A 125 10.28 9.41 -13.85
CA GLY A 125 9.14 8.90 -13.09
C GLY A 125 9.51 8.04 -11.88
N SER A 126 10.76 8.03 -11.44
CA SER A 126 11.24 7.29 -10.27
C SER A 126 10.44 7.58 -9.01
N ALA A 127 10.03 6.52 -8.30
CA ALA A 127 9.65 6.64 -6.90
C ALA A 127 10.92 6.63 -6.04
N PRO A 128 11.02 7.44 -4.96
CA PRO A 128 12.10 7.35 -4.00
C PRO A 128 12.01 6.05 -3.22
N GLY A 129 13.14 5.35 -3.13
CA GLY A 129 13.31 4.19 -2.26
C GLY A 129 14.37 4.38 -1.19
N MET A 130 14.53 3.35 -0.37
CA MET A 130 15.63 3.21 0.57
C MET A 130 16.20 1.79 0.53
N ASP A 131 17.46 1.65 0.96
CA ASP A 131 18.20 0.40 1.09
C ASP A 131 18.87 0.41 2.47
N ALA A 132 18.38 -0.48 3.33
CA ALA A 132 18.75 -0.55 4.74
C ALA A 132 20.15 -1.14 4.95
N ASP A 133 20.61 -1.96 4.01
CA ASP A 133 21.91 -2.62 4.08
C ASP A 133 23.05 -1.63 3.83
N THR A 134 22.80 -0.67 2.94
CA THR A 134 23.76 0.40 2.60
C THR A 134 23.51 1.70 3.36
N GLY A 135 22.39 1.82 4.08
CA GLY A 135 21.99 3.07 4.73
C GLY A 135 21.49 4.15 3.76
N THR A 136 21.23 3.81 2.50
CA THR A 136 20.94 4.77 1.43
C THR A 136 19.47 5.12 1.39
N SER A 137 19.16 6.41 1.20
CA SER A 137 17.80 6.89 0.95
C SER A 137 17.74 7.74 -0.32
N GLY A 138 16.55 7.88 -0.90
CA GLY A 138 16.37 8.62 -2.15
C GLY A 138 16.86 7.84 -3.37
N LEU A 139 16.68 6.52 -3.36
CA LEU A 139 16.99 5.68 -4.52
C LEU A 139 16.07 6.04 -5.69
N PHE A 140 16.64 6.11 -6.89
CA PHE A 140 15.91 6.35 -8.14
C PHE A 140 15.26 5.05 -8.59
N GLY A 141 13.97 4.89 -8.30
CA GLY A 141 13.26 3.64 -8.53
C GLY A 141 13.24 3.13 -9.98
N ALA A 142 13.49 3.96 -10.99
CA ALA A 142 13.67 3.50 -12.37
C ALA A 142 14.87 2.54 -12.54
N HIS A 143 15.85 2.55 -11.63
CA HIS A 143 17.01 1.65 -11.64
C HIS A 143 16.84 0.41 -10.77
N TYR A 144 15.69 0.25 -10.11
CA TYR A 144 15.41 -0.88 -9.22
C TYR A 144 14.17 -1.63 -9.71
N TYR A 145 14.24 -2.96 -9.66
CA TYR A 145 13.20 -3.82 -10.21
C TYR A 145 12.71 -4.82 -9.18
N ASN A 146 11.43 -5.14 -9.24
CA ASN A 146 10.80 -6.20 -8.46
C ASN A 146 11.04 -6.04 -6.94
N LYS A 147 10.95 -4.80 -6.43
CA LYS A 147 11.11 -4.48 -5.01
C LYS A 147 9.74 -4.27 -4.35
N TRP A 148 9.71 -3.56 -3.23
CA TRP A 148 8.50 -3.38 -2.41
C TRP A 148 7.87 -2.01 -2.64
N ALA A 149 6.60 -1.98 -3.03
CA ALA A 149 5.77 -0.78 -2.99
C ALA A 149 5.21 -0.60 -1.58
N LEU A 150 5.28 0.62 -1.05
CA LEU A 150 4.63 0.97 0.21
C LEU A 150 3.14 1.21 -0.02
N CYS A 151 2.31 0.34 0.55
CA CYS A 151 0.87 0.41 0.43
C CYS A 151 0.20 0.49 1.81
N VAL A 152 -1.07 0.89 1.82
CA VAL A 152 -1.88 0.93 3.03
C VAL A 152 -3.20 0.18 2.81
N GLY A 153 -3.53 -0.68 3.76
CA GLY A 153 -4.81 -1.36 3.78
C GLY A 153 -5.94 -0.35 3.98
N LEU A 154 -7.06 -0.59 3.30
CA LEU A 154 -8.27 0.18 3.54
C LEU A 154 -8.67 0.04 5.02
N PRO A 155 -9.17 1.10 5.68
CA PRO A 155 -9.71 0.99 7.02
C PRO A 155 -10.77 -0.12 7.01
N LEU A 156 -10.88 -0.89 8.11
CA LEU A 156 -11.67 -2.12 8.21
C LEU A 156 -13.16 -1.98 7.81
N THR A 157 -13.66 -0.77 7.56
CA THR A 157 -15.00 -0.48 7.04
C THR A 157 -15.13 -0.62 5.51
N SER A 158 -14.04 -0.80 4.76
CA SER A 158 -14.05 -0.79 3.28
C SER A 158 -13.61 -2.12 2.63
N ALA A 159 -13.16 -3.10 3.42
CA ALA A 159 -12.69 -4.40 2.92
C ALA A 159 -13.79 -5.47 2.80
N ALA A 160 -15.00 -5.20 3.29
CA ALA A 160 -16.16 -5.98 2.91
C ALA A 160 -16.54 -5.55 1.49
N ALA A 161 -16.44 -6.46 0.50
CA ALA A 161 -17.32 -6.34 -0.64
C ALA A 161 -18.74 -6.16 -0.08
N PRO A 162 -19.55 -5.21 -0.57
CA PRO A 162 -20.93 -5.12 -0.15
C PRO A 162 -21.57 -6.51 -0.33
N PRO A 163 -22.38 -6.99 0.62
CA PRO A 163 -23.23 -8.15 0.37
C PRO A 163 -23.96 -7.98 -0.96
N ASP A 164 -24.22 -9.08 -1.68
CA ASP A 164 -25.01 -9.03 -2.93
C ASP A 164 -26.28 -8.18 -2.72
N GLY A 165 -26.49 -7.19 -3.59
CA GLY A 165 -27.60 -6.26 -3.48
C GLY A 165 -27.33 -5.00 -2.64
N MET A 166 -26.09 -4.68 -2.31
CA MET A 166 -25.72 -3.39 -1.72
C MET A 166 -24.77 -2.58 -2.61
N TYR A 167 -24.97 -1.27 -2.66
CA TYR A 167 -24.04 -0.30 -3.24
C TYR A 167 -23.59 0.69 -2.17
N CYS A 168 -22.27 0.85 -2.00
CA CYS A 168 -21.69 1.77 -1.02
C CYS A 168 -21.10 3.00 -1.71
N THR A 169 -21.52 4.18 -1.29
CA THR A 169 -21.01 5.48 -1.75
C THR A 169 -20.07 6.09 -0.71
N GLU A 170 -18.94 6.63 -1.17
CA GLU A 170 -18.10 7.48 -0.33
C GLU A 170 -18.81 8.81 -0.05
N GLU A 171 -19.05 9.13 1.22
CA GLU A 171 -19.61 10.43 1.62
C GLU A 171 -18.52 11.39 2.12
N SER A 172 -17.39 10.87 2.59
CA SER A 172 -16.20 11.64 2.94
C SER A 172 -14.95 10.76 3.05
N VAL A 173 -13.79 11.36 3.36
CA VAL A 173 -12.48 10.70 3.52
C VAL A 173 -12.48 9.56 4.57
N ALA A 174 -13.56 9.44 5.36
CA ALA A 174 -13.73 8.41 6.37
C ALA A 174 -15.17 7.87 6.53
N SER A 175 -16.13 8.29 5.69
CA SER A 175 -17.53 7.87 5.78
C SER A 175 -17.97 7.18 4.50
N PHE A 176 -18.54 6.00 4.67
CA PHE A 176 -19.14 5.22 3.60
C PHE A 176 -20.59 4.96 3.98
N SER A 177 -21.49 5.18 3.05
CA SER A 177 -22.91 4.89 3.22
C SER A 177 -23.29 3.78 2.24
N CYS A 178 -23.75 2.66 2.78
CA CYS A 178 -24.18 1.51 1.98
C CYS A 178 -25.70 1.48 1.91
N LYS A 179 -26.26 1.37 0.71
CA LYS A 179 -27.69 1.23 0.47
C LYS A 179 -27.97 -0.13 -0.17
N ALA A 180 -29.07 -0.75 0.24
CA ALA A 180 -29.63 -1.88 -0.49
C ALA A 180 -30.19 -1.38 -1.84
N VAL A 181 -29.98 -2.17 -2.90
CA VAL A 181 -30.56 -1.97 -4.24
C VAL A 181 -31.97 -2.56 -4.28
#